data_AF-A0A1U7WVE4-F1
#
_entry.id   AF-A0A1U7WVE4-F1
#
_cell.length_a   1.000
_cell.length_b   1.000
_cell.length_c   1.000
_cell.angle_alpha   90.00
_cell.angle_beta   90.00
_cell.angle_gamma   90.00
#
_symmetry.space_group_name_H-M   'P 1'
#
loop_
_entity.id
_entity.type
_entity.pdbx_description
1 polymer ?
#
loop_
_entity_poly.entity_id
_entity_poly.type
_entity_poly.pdbx_seq_one_letter_code
_entity_poly.pdbx_strand_id
1 'polypeptide(L)'
;MGPFVSSYGNKYILVFIDYVSKWVEAVALPTNDAKGVTSFLKKIIFICFGTPRAIISDGGSHFCNRAFTRLLEKYGVLNKLNLNMETAGTNRVNKLHELEKFRFQAFESAKLYKDRMKLMHDKHILNWNFEPGELVLLYSSRLRSFPGKLKSRWSGPFRVVQMFPSGAVEI
;
A
#
# COMPACT_ATOMS: atom_id res chain seq x y z
N MET A 1 13.67 3.62 -22.55
CA MET A 1 13.01 3.30 -23.83
C MET A 1 13.16 4.47 -24.78
N GLY A 2 13.25 4.20 -26.09
CA GLY A 2 13.43 5.21 -27.14
C GLY A 2 14.57 4.87 -28.09
N PRO A 3 14.88 5.74 -29.07
CA PRO A 3 14.30 7.07 -29.25
C PRO A 3 12.87 7.06 -29.83
N PHE A 4 12.02 7.93 -29.31
CA PHE A 4 10.67 8.23 -29.82
C PHE A 4 10.67 9.53 -30.65
N VAL A 5 9.57 9.79 -31.36
CA VAL A 5 9.32 11.10 -31.99
C VAL A 5 9.39 12.19 -30.90
N SER A 6 10.18 13.22 -31.16
CA SER A 6 10.45 14.28 -30.18
C SER A 6 9.16 15.01 -29.79
N SER A 7 8.84 15.03 -28.50
CA SER A 7 7.73 15.79 -27.94
C SER A 7 8.26 16.71 -26.83
N TYR A 8 8.09 18.02 -26.99
CA TYR A 8 8.68 19.04 -26.11
C TYR A 8 10.20 18.88 -25.89
N GLY A 9 10.92 18.40 -26.92
CA GLY A 9 12.36 18.10 -26.86
C GLY A 9 12.71 16.78 -26.18
N ASN A 10 11.74 16.02 -25.66
CA ASN A 10 11.95 14.71 -25.05
C ASN A 10 11.84 13.59 -26.09
N LYS A 11 12.80 12.65 -26.04
CA LYS A 11 12.89 11.52 -26.97
C LYS A 11 12.93 10.16 -26.28
N TYR A 12 13.15 10.14 -24.97
CA TYR A 12 13.31 8.92 -24.20
C TYR A 12 12.34 8.90 -23.03
N ILE A 13 11.95 7.69 -22.64
CA ILE A 13 11.18 7.45 -21.42
C ILE A 13 11.99 6.52 -20.54
N LEU A 14 12.29 6.95 -19.32
CA LEU A 14 12.86 6.11 -18.28
C LEU A 14 11.71 5.61 -17.39
N VAL A 15 11.65 4.31 -17.19
CA VAL A 15 10.59 3.66 -16.40
C VAL A 15 11.25 2.90 -15.26
N PHE A 16 10.71 3.08 -14.06
CA PHE A 16 11.06 2.32 -12.87
C PHE A 16 9.80 1.61 -12.38
N ILE A 17 9.98 0.34 -12.02
CA ILE A 17 8.88 -0.50 -11.56
C ILE A 17 9.29 -1.11 -10.23
N ASP A 18 8.52 -0.83 -9.18
CA ASP A 18 8.67 -1.57 -7.94
C ASP A 18 8.20 -3.01 -8.14
N TYR A 19 9.07 -3.96 -7.80
CA TYR A 19 8.85 -5.35 -8.13
C TYR A 19 7.69 -5.97 -7.36
N VAL A 20 7.45 -5.52 -6.12
CA VAL A 20 6.45 -6.08 -5.20
C VAL A 20 5.08 -5.45 -5.41
N SER A 21 4.98 -4.13 -5.29
CA SER A 21 3.73 -3.38 -5.43
C SER A 21 3.29 -3.24 -6.89
N LYS A 22 4.18 -3.49 -7.86
CA LYS A 22 3.99 -3.19 -9.28
C LYS A 22 3.77 -1.70 -9.54
N TRP A 23 4.15 -0.83 -8.61
CA TRP A 23 4.12 0.61 -8.82
C TRP A 23 5.03 1.02 -9.97
N VAL A 24 4.56 1.90 -10.84
CA VAL A 24 5.30 2.39 -12.00
C VAL A 24 5.53 3.89 -11.85
N GLU A 25 6.79 4.29 -11.96
CA GLU A 25 7.19 5.68 -12.10
C GLU A 25 7.90 5.87 -13.44
N ALA A 26 7.56 6.94 -14.16
CA ALA A 26 8.09 7.19 -15.48
C ALA A 26 8.43 8.66 -15.69
N VAL A 27 9.56 8.93 -16.34
CA VAL A 27 10.00 10.29 -16.68
C VAL A 27 10.38 10.37 -18.16
N ALA A 28 9.95 11.45 -18.80
CA ALA A 28 10.39 11.80 -20.15
C ALA A 28 11.73 12.54 -20.09
N LEU A 29 12.68 12.14 -20.94
CA LEU A 29 14.03 12.71 -20.99
C LEU A 29 14.40 13.11 -22.43
N PRO A 30 15.17 14.20 -22.60
CA PRO A 30 15.66 14.62 -23.91
C PRO A 30 16.78 13.71 -24.42
N THR A 31 17.59 13.19 -23.51
CA THR A 31 18.69 12.26 -23.78
C THR A 31 18.62 11.07 -22.84
N ASN A 32 19.26 9.97 -23.22
CA ASN A 32 19.36 8.75 -22.42
C ASN A 32 20.51 8.81 -21.39
N ASP A 33 21.06 9.98 -21.06
CA ASP A 33 22.26 10.10 -20.24
C ASP A 33 22.10 9.61 -18.79
N ALA A 34 23.20 9.10 -18.24
CA ALA A 34 23.23 8.65 -16.84
C ALA A 34 22.99 9.78 -15.83
N LYS A 35 23.22 11.04 -16.19
CA LYS A 35 22.83 12.19 -15.36
C LYS A 35 21.32 12.25 -15.16
N GLY A 36 20.54 12.01 -16.23
CA GLY A 36 19.08 11.93 -16.16
C GLY A 36 18.64 10.78 -15.25
N VAL A 37 19.22 9.59 -15.44
CA VAL A 37 18.94 8.40 -14.63
C VAL A 37 19.24 8.62 -13.14
N THR A 38 20.42 9.15 -12.82
CA THR A 38 20.83 9.39 -11.42
C THR A 38 20.02 10.50 -10.76
N SER A 39 19.64 11.55 -11.51
CA SER A 39 18.73 12.59 -11.02
C SER A 39 17.35 12.02 -10.71
N PHE A 40 16.80 11.19 -11.60
CA PHE A 40 15.52 10.53 -11.42
C PHE A 40 15.50 9.64 -10.16
N LEU A 41 16.52 8.79 -9.98
CA LEU A 41 16.62 7.94 -8.78
C LEU A 41 16.65 8.75 -7.49
N LYS A 42 17.46 9.81 -7.42
CA LYS A 42 17.56 10.63 -6.21
C LYS A 42 16.30 11.43 -5.91
N LYS A 43 15.71 12.06 -6.93
CA LYS A 43 14.63 13.04 -6.75
C LYS A 43 13.25 12.39 -6.66
N ILE A 44 13.05 11.26 -7.32
CA ILE A 44 11.73 10.63 -7.41
C ILE A 44 11.75 9.35 -6.60
N ILE A 45 12.61 8.39 -6.94
CA ILE A 45 12.55 7.07 -6.30
C ILE A 45 12.95 7.11 -4.82
N PHE A 46 14.11 7.69 -4.49
CA PHE A 46 14.61 7.68 -3.12
C PHE A 46 13.81 8.57 -2.17
N ILE A 47 13.18 9.62 -2.68
CA ILE A 47 12.31 10.50 -1.89
C ILE A 47 10.96 9.82 -1.64
N CYS A 48 10.35 9.22 -2.65
CA CYS A 48 9.01 8.65 -2.52
C CYS A 48 9.00 7.27 -1.85
N PHE A 49 9.99 6.43 -2.13
CA PHE A 49 10.02 5.02 -1.71
C PHE A 49 11.14 4.68 -0.72
N GLY A 50 12.00 5.66 -0.41
CA GLY A 50 13.24 5.39 0.29
C GLY A 50 14.26 4.68 -0.60
N THR A 51 15.34 4.20 0.03
CA THR A 51 16.43 3.55 -0.68
C THR A 51 16.11 2.08 -0.96
N PRO A 52 15.99 1.67 -2.24
CA PRO A 52 15.69 0.29 -2.58
C PRO A 52 16.86 -0.64 -2.22
N ARG A 53 16.55 -1.87 -1.82
CA ARG A 53 17.59 -2.85 -1.48
C ARG A 53 18.42 -3.30 -2.69
N ALA A 54 17.79 -3.36 -3.86
CA ALA A 54 18.46 -3.72 -5.11
C ALA A 54 17.75 -3.08 -6.30
N ILE A 55 18.52 -2.72 -7.33
CA ILE A 55 18.01 -2.28 -8.63
C ILE A 55 18.44 -3.31 -9.68
N ILE A 56 17.50 -3.67 -10.54
CA ILE A 56 17.73 -4.61 -11.64
C ILE A 56 17.63 -3.83 -12.95
N SER A 57 18.67 -3.88 -13.78
CA SER A 57 18.70 -3.23 -15.10
C SER A 57 19.04 -4.22 -16.21
N ASP A 58 18.76 -3.83 -17.45
CA ASP A 58 18.98 -4.62 -18.68
C ASP A 58 20.44 -4.60 -19.17
N GLY A 59 21.36 -3.98 -18.42
CA GLY A 59 22.75 -3.85 -18.82
C GLY A 59 23.03 -2.73 -19.82
N GLY A 60 22.04 -1.87 -20.14
CA GLY A 60 22.26 -0.72 -20.99
C GLY A 60 23.39 0.19 -20.49
N SER A 61 24.14 0.80 -21.40
CA SER A 61 25.32 1.64 -21.08
C SER A 61 25.01 2.78 -20.10
N HIS A 62 23.79 3.29 -20.09
CA HIS A 62 23.32 4.34 -19.19
C HIS A 62 23.12 3.88 -17.74
N PHE A 63 22.97 2.57 -17.53
CA PHE A 63 22.94 1.91 -16.22
C PHE A 63 24.28 1.26 -15.85
N CYS A 64 25.09 0.93 -16.85
CA CYS A 64 26.44 0.37 -16.70
C CYS A 64 27.51 1.47 -16.75
N ASN A 65 27.44 2.46 -15.86
CA ASN A 65 28.45 3.52 -15.82
C ASN A 65 28.94 3.87 -14.41
N ARG A 66 30.11 4.51 -14.34
CA ARG A 66 30.77 4.85 -13.06
C ARG A 66 29.94 5.77 -12.17
N ALA A 67 29.19 6.70 -12.75
CA ALA A 67 28.36 7.64 -12.00
C ALA A 67 27.18 6.93 -11.31
N PHE A 68 26.55 6.00 -12.01
CA PHE A 68 25.45 5.18 -11.51
C PHE A 68 25.95 4.18 -10.47
N THR A 69 27.04 3.47 -10.72
CA THR A 69 27.62 2.54 -9.75
C THR A 69 27.99 3.25 -8.44
N ARG A 70 28.68 4.39 -8.52
CA ARG A 70 29.00 5.21 -7.34
C ARG A 70 27.76 5.71 -6.60
N LEU A 71 26.69 6.01 -7.33
CA LEU A 71 25.42 6.37 -6.71
C LEU A 71 24.88 5.21 -5.89
N LEU A 72 24.80 4.02 -6.48
CA LEU A 72 24.24 2.85 -5.80
C LEU A 72 25.07 2.45 -4.59
N GLU A 73 26.40 2.43 -4.73
CA GLU A 73 27.34 2.19 -3.62
C GLU A 73 27.14 3.18 -2.47
N LYS A 74 27.00 4.48 -2.78
CA LYS A 74 26.78 5.53 -1.77
C LYS A 74 25.52 5.28 -0.93
N TYR A 75 24.48 4.72 -1.53
CA TYR A 75 23.21 4.44 -0.87
C TYR A 75 23.08 2.97 -0.43
N GLY A 76 24.13 2.13 -0.57
CA GLY A 76 24.06 0.72 -0.20
C GLY A 76 23.10 -0.12 -1.05
N VAL A 77 22.82 0.32 -2.29
CA VAL A 77 21.91 -0.36 -3.21
C VAL A 77 22.67 -1.40 -4.01
N LEU A 78 22.18 -2.64 -4.03
CA LEU A 78 22.77 -3.70 -4.86
C LEU A 78 22.39 -3.50 -6.33
N ASN A 79 23.39 -3.39 -7.21
CA ASN A 79 23.17 -3.39 -8.66
C ASN A 79 23.11 -4.83 -9.18
N LYS A 80 22.03 -5.19 -9.88
CA LYS A 80 21.87 -6.49 -10.55
C LYS A 80 21.67 -6.28 -12.04
N LEU A 81 22.47 -6.97 -12.84
CA LEU A 81 22.34 -6.98 -14.29
C LEU A 81 21.58 -8.22 -14.74
N ASN A 82 20.52 -8.05 -15.53
CA ASN A 82 19.81 -9.14 -16.18
C ASN A 82 20.52 -9.53 -17.48
N LEU A 83 21.68 -10.17 -17.36
CA LEU A 83 22.49 -10.57 -18.53
C LEU A 83 21.88 -11.77 -19.29
N ASN A 84 21.16 -12.67 -18.60
CA ASN A 84 20.50 -13.83 -19.21
C ASN A 84 18.98 -13.68 -19.17
N MET A 85 18.35 -13.40 -20.32
CA MET A 85 16.90 -13.18 -20.41
C MET A 85 16.06 -14.39 -20.00
N GLU A 86 16.48 -15.62 -20.36
CA GLU A 86 15.76 -16.85 -19.99
C GLU A 86 15.78 -17.07 -18.47
N THR A 87 16.96 -17.01 -17.87
CA THR A 87 17.15 -17.14 -16.41
C THR A 87 16.47 -16.00 -15.66
N ALA A 88 16.48 -14.78 -16.21
CA ALA A 88 15.74 -13.65 -15.64
C ALA A 88 14.22 -13.84 -15.77
N GLY A 89 13.74 -14.47 -16.84
CA GLY A 89 12.34 -14.85 -17.01
C GLY A 89 11.86 -15.82 -15.93
N THR A 90 12.53 -16.95 -15.79
CA THR A 90 12.19 -17.98 -14.80
C THR A 90 12.31 -17.46 -13.37
N ASN A 91 13.38 -16.73 -13.05
CA ASN A 91 13.53 -16.10 -11.73
C ASN A 91 12.43 -15.08 -11.42
N ARG A 92 11.94 -14.34 -12.42
CA ARG A 92 10.81 -13.42 -12.24
C ARG A 92 9.52 -14.17 -11.93
N VAL A 93 9.22 -15.26 -12.63
CA VAL A 93 8.01 -16.05 -12.39
C VAL A 93 8.06 -16.70 -11.02
N ASN A 94 9.17 -17.34 -10.68
CA ASN A 94 9.34 -18.01 -9.38
C ASN A 94 9.19 -17.02 -8.22
N LYS A 95 9.79 -15.83 -8.34
CA LYS A 95 9.68 -14.82 -7.28
C LYS A 95 8.29 -14.21 -7.17
N LEU A 96 7.53 -14.12 -8.26
CA LEU A 96 6.12 -13.73 -8.21
C LEU A 96 5.27 -14.79 -7.49
N HIS A 97 5.49 -16.06 -7.80
CA HIS A 97 4.79 -17.17 -7.14
C HIS A 97 5.06 -17.19 -5.62
N GLU A 98 6.31 -16.99 -5.20
CA GLU A 98 6.65 -16.88 -3.77
C GLU A 98 5.95 -15.68 -3.10
N LEU A 99 5.89 -14.53 -3.76
CA LEU A 99 5.18 -13.35 -3.24
C LEU A 99 3.67 -13.60 -3.10
N GLU A 100 3.08 -14.29 -4.06
CA GLU A 100 1.66 -14.64 -4.04
C GLU A 100 1.33 -15.60 -2.89
N LYS A 101 2.23 -16.56 -2.62
CA LYS A 101 2.14 -17.43 -1.44
C LYS A 101 2.17 -16.63 -0.13
N PHE A 102 3.07 -15.66 0.01
CA PHE A 102 3.11 -14.80 1.20
C PHE A 102 1.84 -13.95 1.36
N ARG A 103 1.32 -13.40 0.26
CA ARG A 103 0.06 -12.63 0.28
C ARG A 103 -1.11 -13.49 0.72
N PHE A 104 -1.19 -14.72 0.20
CA PHE A 104 -2.23 -15.67 0.56
C PHE A 104 -2.15 -16.04 2.05
N GLN A 105 -0.96 -16.34 2.56
CA GLN A 105 -0.76 -16.64 3.99
C GLN A 105 -1.15 -15.47 4.91
N ALA A 106 -0.76 -14.24 4.54
CA ALA A 106 -1.13 -13.05 5.31
C ALA A 106 -2.65 -12.82 5.29
N PHE A 107 -3.29 -13.03 4.14
CA PHE A 107 -4.75 -12.92 3.99
C PHE A 107 -5.48 -13.95 4.88
N GLU A 108 -5.12 -15.22 4.80
CA GLU A 108 -5.70 -16.30 5.62
C GLU A 108 -5.49 -16.03 7.11
N SER A 109 -4.29 -15.59 7.51
CA SER A 109 -3.99 -15.24 8.91
C SER A 109 -4.84 -14.09 9.42
N ALA A 110 -5.01 -13.04 8.61
CA ALA A 110 -5.84 -11.88 8.96
C ALA A 110 -7.33 -12.25 9.04
N LYS A 111 -7.81 -13.11 8.14
CA LYS A 111 -9.19 -13.63 8.17
C LYS A 111 -9.43 -14.44 9.44
N LEU A 112 -8.55 -15.39 9.74
CA LEU A 112 -8.62 -16.20 10.95
C LEU A 112 -8.61 -15.35 12.24
N TYR A 113 -7.77 -14.31 12.28
CA TYR A 113 -7.74 -13.40 13.41
C TYR A 113 -9.09 -12.68 13.59
N LYS A 114 -9.66 -12.12 12.52
CA LYS A 114 -10.98 -11.46 12.57
C LYS A 114 -12.08 -12.40 13.02
N ASP A 115 -12.09 -13.63 12.54
CA ASP A 115 -13.10 -14.63 12.91
C ASP A 115 -12.99 -15.02 14.39
N ARG A 116 -11.76 -15.20 14.91
CA ARG A 116 -11.52 -15.44 16.34
C ARG A 116 -11.94 -14.26 17.21
N MET A 117 -11.59 -13.04 16.79
CA MET A 117 -11.98 -11.83 17.53
C MET A 117 -13.49 -11.65 17.54
N LYS A 118 -14.19 -11.90 16.43
CA LYS A 118 -15.65 -11.90 16.35
C LYS A 118 -16.24 -12.94 17.29
N LEU A 119 -15.76 -14.18 17.25
CA LEU A 119 -16.24 -15.24 18.14
C LEU A 119 -16.05 -14.87 19.61
N MET A 120 -14.90 -14.31 19.98
CA MET A 120 -14.65 -13.86 21.35
C MET A 120 -15.52 -12.67 21.74
N HIS A 121 -15.76 -11.73 20.82
CA HIS A 121 -16.67 -10.61 21.06
C HIS A 121 -18.10 -11.11 21.27
N ASP A 122 -18.63 -11.89 20.32
CA ASP A 122 -19.99 -12.42 20.32
C ASP A 122 -20.27 -13.29 21.57
N LYS A 123 -19.28 -14.05 22.04
CA LYS A 123 -19.38 -14.84 23.30
C LYS A 123 -19.67 -13.99 24.54
N HIS A 124 -19.21 -12.74 24.57
CA HIS A 124 -19.39 -11.85 25.73
C HIS A 124 -20.53 -10.83 25.49
N ILE A 125 -21.23 -10.90 24.36
CA ILE A 125 -22.44 -10.11 24.14
C ILE A 125 -23.54 -10.70 25.01
N LEU A 126 -23.92 -9.98 26.06
CA LEU A 126 -25.13 -10.28 26.81
C LEU A 126 -26.32 -9.87 25.93
N ASN A 127 -27.28 -10.79 25.75
CA ASN A 127 -28.57 -10.44 25.16
C ASN A 127 -29.34 -9.58 26.18
N TRP A 128 -29.14 -8.27 26.09
CA TRP A 128 -29.91 -7.30 26.85
C TRP A 128 -31.21 -7.01 26.10
N ASN A 129 -32.32 -7.52 26.61
CA ASN A 129 -33.64 -7.16 26.12
C ASN A 129 -34.11 -5.93 26.90
N PHE A 130 -34.64 -4.93 26.18
CA PHE A 130 -35.23 -3.74 26.80
C PHE A 130 -36.73 -3.91 26.97
N GLU A 131 -37.24 -3.46 28.11
CA GLU A 131 -38.68 -3.43 28.37
C GLU A 131 -39.27 -2.05 28.03
N PRO A 132 -40.51 -1.98 27.50
CA PRO A 132 -41.19 -0.71 27.29
C PRO A 132 -41.24 0.14 28.56
N GLY A 133 -40.79 1.39 28.46
CA GLY A 133 -40.72 2.35 29.56
C GLY A 133 -39.33 2.51 30.20
N GLU A 134 -38.35 1.64 29.89
CA GLU A 134 -36.98 1.78 30.37
C GLU A 134 -36.25 2.98 29.77
N LEU A 135 -35.30 3.55 30.52
CA LEU A 135 -34.47 4.66 30.06
C LEU A 135 -33.16 4.16 29.46
N VAL A 136 -32.88 4.55 28.22
CA VAL A 136 -31.68 4.14 27.47
C VAL A 136 -30.91 5.35 26.95
N LEU A 137 -29.60 5.14 26.73
CA LEU A 137 -28.72 6.12 26.08
C LEU A 137 -28.46 5.69 24.64
N LEU A 138 -28.62 6.63 23.71
CA LEU A 138 -28.35 6.43 22.29
C LEU A 138 -26.89 6.77 21.98
N TYR A 139 -26.16 5.82 21.38
CA TYR A 139 -24.81 6.07 20.87
C TYR A 139 -24.84 6.69 19.46
N SER A 140 -24.26 7.89 19.31
CA SER A 140 -24.10 8.53 18.00
C SER A 140 -22.86 7.99 17.28
N SER A 141 -23.05 7.07 16.32
CA SER A 141 -21.98 6.52 15.49
C SER A 141 -21.41 7.49 14.45
N ARG A 142 -22.14 8.57 14.11
CA ARG A 142 -21.70 9.57 13.13
C ARG A 142 -20.50 10.34 13.69
N LEU A 143 -19.35 10.22 13.03
CA LEU A 143 -18.14 10.98 13.31
C LEU A 143 -18.39 12.47 13.04
N ARG A 144 -18.83 13.22 14.05
CA ARG A 144 -18.63 14.67 14.03
C ARG A 144 -17.22 14.92 14.53
N SER A 145 -16.38 15.49 13.69
CA SER A 145 -15.09 16.06 14.09
C SER A 145 -15.38 17.21 15.05
N PHE A 146 -15.39 16.92 16.35
CA PHE A 146 -15.60 17.94 17.37
C PHE A 146 -14.30 18.76 17.53
N PRO A 147 -14.35 20.10 17.45
CA PRO A 147 -13.17 20.96 17.57
C PRO A 147 -12.77 21.19 19.06
N GLY A 148 -12.91 20.16 19.91
CA GLY A 148 -12.62 20.26 21.35
C GLY A 148 -12.54 18.88 22.01
N LYS A 149 -11.72 18.77 23.06
CA LYS A 149 -11.49 17.51 23.79
C LYS A 149 -12.80 16.96 24.40
N LEU A 150 -12.97 15.62 24.26
CA LEU A 150 -13.88 14.73 24.99
C LEU A 150 -15.33 15.21 25.18
N LYS A 151 -16.12 15.31 24.10
CA LYS A 151 -17.59 15.19 24.22
C LYS A 151 -18.01 13.72 24.18
N SER A 152 -18.87 13.31 25.11
CA SER A 152 -19.50 11.98 25.10
C SER A 152 -20.27 11.78 23.79
N ARG A 153 -20.16 10.58 23.22
CA ARG A 153 -20.94 10.18 22.03
C ARG A 153 -22.33 9.65 22.39
N TRP A 154 -22.65 9.59 23.66
CA TRP A 154 -23.94 9.13 24.17
C TRP A 154 -24.89 10.32 24.33
N SER A 155 -26.13 10.16 23.86
CA SER A 155 -27.23 11.12 23.99
C SER A 155 -28.39 10.46 24.74
N GLY A 156 -29.18 11.22 25.50
CA GLY A 156 -30.32 10.71 26.26
C GLY A 156 -30.36 11.23 27.70
N PRO A 157 -31.24 10.71 28.56
CA PRO A 157 -31.97 9.44 28.42
C PRO A 157 -33.24 9.50 27.56
N PHE A 158 -33.52 8.42 26.82
CA PHE A 158 -34.74 8.23 26.03
C PHE A 158 -35.56 7.08 26.60
N ARG A 159 -36.89 7.07 26.39
CA ARG A 159 -37.76 5.98 26.87
C ARG A 159 -38.00 4.98 25.76
N VAL A 160 -37.81 3.71 26.06
CA VAL A 160 -38.14 2.64 25.12
C VAL A 160 -39.66 2.59 24.93
N VAL A 161 -40.12 2.72 23.69
CA VAL A 161 -41.54 2.63 23.31
C VAL A 161 -41.90 1.18 23.02
N GLN A 162 -41.14 0.52 22.15
CA GLN A 162 -41.34 -0.87 21.76
C GLN A 162 -40.06 -1.50 21.21
N MET A 163 -39.96 -2.82 21.30
CA MET A 163 -38.92 -3.63 20.67
C MET A 163 -39.50 -4.46 19.53
N PHE A 164 -38.82 -4.43 18.39
CA PHE A 164 -39.16 -5.27 17.24
C PHE A 164 -38.44 -6.63 17.32
N PRO A 165 -38.98 -7.71 16.69
CA PRO A 165 -38.31 -9.01 16.62
C PRO A 165 -36.92 -8.98 15.96
N SER A 166 -36.62 -7.94 15.18
CA SER A 166 -35.31 -7.70 14.57
C SER A 166 -34.24 -7.20 15.55
N GLY A 167 -34.61 -6.87 16.79
CA GLY A 167 -33.75 -6.23 17.79
C GLY A 167 -33.67 -4.71 17.66
N ALA A 168 -34.43 -4.10 16.76
CA ALA A 168 -34.56 -2.64 16.69
C ALA A 168 -35.41 -2.13 17.86
N VAL A 169 -34.97 -1.04 18.49
CA VAL A 169 -35.65 -0.39 19.61
C VAL A 169 -36.18 0.96 19.15
N GLU A 170 -37.47 1.21 19.38
CA GLU A 170 -38.06 2.54 19.22
C GLU A 170 -37.94 3.30 20.54
N ILE A 171 -37.42 4.53 20.49
CA ILE A 171 -37.08 5.38 21.65
C ILE A 171 -37.70 6.77 21.54
#